data_AF-A0A7W7SPA5-F1
#
_entry.id   AF-A0A7W7SPA5-F1
#
_cell.length_a   1.000
_cell.length_b   1.000
_cell.length_c   1.000
_cell.angle_alpha   90.00
_cell.angle_beta   90.00
_cell.angle_gamma   90.00
#
_symmetry.space_group_name_H-M   'P 1'
#
loop_
_entity.id
_entity.type
_entity.pdbx_description
1 polymer ?
#
loop_
_entity_poly.entity_id
_entity_poly.type
_entity_poly.pdbx_seq_one_letter_code
_entity_poly.pdbx_strand_id
1 'polypeptide(L)'
;MARRWLEVAVTAGALRPELDAVLSGGVASSSLVRRLAPTLGMHTADLFVVAGLDLPQDLVAASGTGPWHVGTVLEMAAKSAQQSLRQLHEFVRSLPEHPPVWPPAPPHHSYPLGPGEIMLRLLLNRNIRPYSPKVLYLIGDGPVVSYSTMAMLGPGRTRLTPQYVTAFATVLGIPDDDLAAVAGVAAATDPRLHRNHVELARLAWDARRLTSEQLSEVLDLARRLR
;
A
#
# COMPACT_ATOMS: atom_id res chain seq x y z
N MET A 1 -17.01 -15.04 4.32
CA MET A 1 -15.80 -15.62 4.94
C MET A 1 -15.52 -17.05 4.49
N ALA A 2 -16.45 -18.02 4.65
CA ALA A 2 -16.20 -19.44 4.34
C ALA A 2 -15.74 -19.74 2.90
N ARG A 3 -16.24 -19.01 1.89
CA ARG A 3 -15.86 -19.21 0.48
C ARG A 3 -14.41 -18.77 0.15
N ARG A 4 -13.93 -17.67 0.75
CA ARG A 4 -12.54 -17.19 0.63
C ARG A 4 -11.57 -18.26 1.13
N TRP A 5 -11.84 -18.82 2.31
CA TRP A 5 -10.99 -19.86 2.91
C TRP A 5 -11.03 -21.19 2.16
N LEU A 6 -12.15 -21.53 1.50
CA LEU A 6 -12.24 -22.71 0.66
C LEU A 6 -11.41 -22.56 -0.62
N GLU A 7 -11.47 -21.41 -1.29
CA GLU A 7 -10.66 -21.09 -2.48
C GLU A 7 -9.16 -21.02 -2.13
N VAL A 8 -8.83 -20.48 -0.94
CA VAL A 8 -7.49 -20.57 -0.34
C VAL A 8 -7.06 -22.02 -0.16
N ALA A 9 -7.88 -22.86 0.45
CA ALA A 9 -7.53 -24.26 0.70
C ALA A 9 -7.33 -25.07 -0.60
N VAL A 10 -8.16 -24.84 -1.63
CA VAL A 10 -8.05 -25.52 -2.92
C VAL A 10 -6.80 -25.07 -3.67
N THR A 11 -6.55 -23.76 -3.73
CA THR A 11 -5.37 -23.19 -4.40
C THR A 11 -4.08 -23.58 -3.67
N ALA A 12 -4.08 -23.51 -2.34
CA ALA A 12 -2.98 -23.99 -1.51
C ALA A 12 -2.77 -25.50 -1.66
N GLY A 13 -3.83 -26.29 -1.83
CA GLY A 13 -3.74 -27.72 -2.13
C GLY A 13 -3.03 -28.02 -3.46
N ALA A 14 -3.34 -27.25 -4.52
CA ALA A 14 -2.68 -27.38 -5.82
C ALA A 14 -1.22 -26.88 -5.80
N LEU A 15 -0.89 -25.97 -4.88
CA LEU A 15 0.44 -25.37 -4.71
C LEU A 15 1.22 -25.96 -3.54
N ARG A 16 0.70 -27.04 -2.94
CA ARG A 16 1.19 -27.58 -1.66
C ARG A 16 2.70 -27.89 -1.65
N PRO A 17 3.29 -28.49 -2.69
CA PRO A 17 4.73 -28.73 -2.70
C PRO A 17 5.57 -27.44 -2.69
N GLU A 18 5.12 -26.41 -3.43
CA GLU A 18 5.78 -25.11 -3.47
C GLU A 18 5.61 -24.36 -2.13
N LEU A 19 4.43 -24.47 -1.51
CA LEU A 19 4.16 -23.89 -0.20
C LEU A 19 4.95 -24.58 0.92
N ASP A 20 4.99 -25.92 0.94
CA ASP A 20 5.75 -26.69 1.92
C ASP A 20 7.25 -26.36 1.84
N ALA A 21 7.77 -26.17 0.62
CA ALA A 21 9.14 -25.72 0.41
C ALA A 21 9.40 -24.33 1.01
N VAL A 22 8.50 -23.37 0.81
CA VAL A 22 8.59 -22.02 1.41
C VAL A 22 8.46 -22.07 2.93
N LEU A 23 7.50 -22.83 3.45
CA LEU A 23 7.30 -23.01 4.89
C LEU A 23 8.49 -23.70 5.58
N SER A 24 9.24 -24.50 4.81
CA SER A 24 10.50 -25.13 5.25
C SER A 24 11.72 -24.19 5.13
N GLY A 25 11.51 -22.91 4.81
CA GLY A 25 12.55 -21.89 4.69
C GLY A 25 13.06 -21.63 3.27
N GLY A 26 12.41 -22.20 2.25
CA GLY A 26 12.69 -21.90 0.84
C GLY A 26 12.21 -20.51 0.41
N VAL A 27 12.77 -19.99 -0.69
CA VAL A 27 12.35 -18.69 -1.27
C VAL A 27 11.11 -18.88 -2.13
N ALA A 28 10.11 -18.02 -1.95
CA ALA A 28 8.91 -18.03 -2.78
C ALA A 28 9.24 -17.62 -4.23
N SER A 29 8.71 -18.35 -5.20
CA SER A 29 8.86 -17.99 -6.60
C SER A 29 7.88 -16.87 -7.00
N SER A 30 8.24 -16.06 -8.01
CA SER A 30 7.36 -15.02 -8.53
C SER A 30 6.02 -15.58 -9.06
N SER A 31 6.03 -16.78 -9.63
CA SER A 31 4.81 -17.45 -10.12
C SER A 31 3.90 -17.90 -8.97
N LEU A 32 4.48 -18.41 -7.88
CA LEU A 32 3.75 -18.75 -6.66
C LEU A 32 3.06 -17.51 -6.09
N VAL A 33 3.81 -16.42 -5.90
CA VAL A 33 3.28 -15.16 -5.36
C VAL A 33 2.13 -14.61 -6.21
N ARG A 34 2.27 -14.62 -7.54
CA ARG A 34 1.20 -14.18 -8.47
C ARG A 34 -0.08 -15.00 -8.34
N ARG A 35 0.02 -16.32 -8.12
CA ARG A 35 -1.13 -17.20 -7.94
C ARG A 35 -1.79 -17.07 -6.56
N LEU A 36 -0.99 -16.78 -5.52
CA LEU A 36 -1.50 -16.63 -4.16
C LEU A 36 -2.17 -15.29 -3.90
N ALA A 37 -1.69 -14.20 -4.50
CA ALA A 37 -2.17 -12.85 -4.18
C ALA A 37 -3.70 -12.68 -4.29
N PRO A 38 -4.38 -13.08 -5.38
CA PRO A 38 -5.84 -12.94 -5.47
C PRO A 38 -6.58 -13.74 -4.40
N THR A 39 -6.05 -14.92 -4.07
CA THR A 39 -6.60 -15.85 -3.09
C THR A 39 -6.50 -15.30 -1.67
N LEU A 40 -5.41 -14.58 -1.38
CA LEU A 40 -5.22 -13.83 -0.15
C LEU A 40 -5.96 -12.49 -0.16
N GLY A 41 -6.63 -12.11 -1.26
CA GLY A 41 -7.28 -10.80 -1.38
C GLY A 41 -6.29 -9.62 -1.35
N MET A 42 -5.02 -9.87 -1.64
CA MET A 42 -3.97 -8.86 -1.69
C MET A 42 -3.67 -8.48 -3.13
N HIS A 43 -3.25 -7.23 -3.33
CA HIS A 43 -2.63 -6.88 -4.60
C HIS A 43 -1.31 -7.63 -4.77
N THR A 44 -1.06 -8.13 -5.97
CA THR A 44 0.16 -8.89 -6.27
C THR A 44 1.43 -8.12 -5.88
N ALA A 45 1.51 -6.83 -6.18
CA ALA A 45 2.65 -6.00 -5.81
C ALA A 45 2.93 -5.99 -4.29
N ASP A 46 1.88 -6.00 -3.47
CA ASP A 46 2.02 -5.98 -2.02
C ASP A 46 2.55 -7.32 -1.50
N LEU A 47 2.08 -8.43 -2.07
CA LEU A 47 2.56 -9.75 -1.67
C LEU A 47 4.03 -9.98 -2.06
N PHE A 48 4.50 -9.39 -3.17
CA PHE A 48 5.94 -9.39 -3.50
C PHE A 48 6.77 -8.70 -2.41
N VAL A 49 6.31 -7.55 -1.92
CA VAL A 49 6.98 -6.82 -0.84
C VAL A 49 6.99 -7.63 0.45
N VAL A 50 5.86 -8.23 0.83
CA VAL A 50 5.74 -9.09 2.03
C VAL A 50 6.62 -10.34 1.92
N ALA A 51 6.72 -10.94 0.73
CA ALA A 51 7.58 -12.09 0.46
C ALA A 51 9.07 -11.73 0.34
N GLY A 52 9.43 -10.44 0.42
CA GLY A 52 10.80 -9.95 0.28
C GLY A 52 11.39 -10.13 -1.12
N LEU A 53 10.55 -10.16 -2.15
CA LEU A 53 10.97 -10.30 -3.54
C LEU A 53 11.07 -8.94 -4.23
N ASP A 54 11.95 -8.84 -5.21
CA ASP A 54 12.00 -7.68 -6.10
C ASP A 54 10.73 -7.60 -6.96
N LEU A 55 10.21 -6.38 -7.13
CA LEU A 55 9.02 -6.14 -7.93
C LEU A 55 9.32 -6.26 -9.43
N PRO A 56 8.61 -7.12 -10.17
CA PRO A 56 8.62 -7.15 -11.62
C PRO A 56 8.13 -5.82 -12.21
N GLN A 57 8.67 -5.43 -13.38
CA GLN A 57 8.38 -4.14 -14.04
C GLN A 57 6.88 -3.86 -14.22
N ASP A 58 6.05 -4.87 -14.48
CA ASP A 58 4.60 -4.73 -14.67
C ASP A 58 3.85 -4.33 -13.39
N LEU A 59 4.45 -4.56 -12.22
CA LEU A 59 3.86 -4.31 -10.90
C LEU A 59 4.34 -3.03 -10.23
N VAL A 60 5.40 -2.40 -10.74
CA VAL A 60 6.01 -1.21 -10.13
C VAL A 60 5.07 -0.01 -10.26
N ALA A 61 4.92 0.74 -9.17
CA ALA A 61 4.24 2.03 -9.17
C ALA A 61 5.05 3.09 -9.93
N ALA A 62 4.46 4.25 -10.22
CA ALA A 62 5.24 5.36 -10.75
C ALA A 62 6.32 5.80 -9.74
N SER A 63 7.52 6.08 -10.23
CA SER A 63 8.66 6.53 -9.42
C SER A 63 9.08 7.94 -9.83
N GLY A 64 9.73 8.66 -8.91
CA GLY A 64 10.28 9.99 -9.22
C GLY A 64 9.23 11.09 -9.37
N THR A 65 8.03 10.92 -8.81
CA THR A 65 6.92 11.88 -8.93
C THR A 65 7.10 13.10 -8.02
N GLY A 66 8.19 13.86 -8.19
CA GLY A 66 8.41 15.14 -7.53
C GLY A 66 7.81 16.29 -8.35
N PRO A 67 7.04 17.23 -7.78
CA PRO A 67 6.66 17.34 -6.36
C PRO A 67 5.40 16.56 -5.96
N TRP A 68 4.63 16.01 -6.91
CA TRP A 68 3.30 15.44 -6.64
C TRP A 68 3.30 13.92 -6.55
N HIS A 69 2.82 13.38 -5.44
CA HIS A 69 2.66 11.94 -5.23
C HIS A 69 1.23 11.64 -4.75
N VAL A 70 0.83 10.37 -4.76
CA VAL A 70 -0.53 9.96 -4.40
C VAL A 70 -0.92 10.40 -2.99
N GLY A 71 0.02 10.38 -2.05
CA GLY A 71 -0.22 10.92 -0.70
C GLY A 71 -0.78 12.36 -0.69
N THR A 72 -0.29 13.25 -1.56
CA THR A 72 -0.80 14.62 -1.66
C THR A 72 -2.25 14.66 -2.19
N VAL A 73 -2.57 13.79 -3.15
CA VAL A 73 -3.94 13.61 -3.64
C VAL A 73 -4.85 13.15 -2.52
N LEU A 74 -4.42 12.16 -1.72
CA LEU A 74 -5.20 11.62 -0.61
C LEU A 74 -5.46 12.67 0.48
N GLU A 75 -4.48 13.52 0.81
CA GLU A 75 -4.66 14.61 1.77
C GLU A 75 -5.74 15.62 1.33
N MET A 76 -5.87 15.85 0.03
CA MET A 76 -6.90 16.71 -0.54
C MET A 76 -8.25 16.00 -0.56
N ALA A 77 -8.26 14.78 -1.11
CA ALA A 77 -9.43 13.94 -1.31
C ALA A 77 -10.11 13.57 0.02
N ALA A 78 -9.35 13.40 1.11
CA ALA A 78 -9.91 13.16 2.44
C ALA A 78 -10.85 14.29 2.91
N LYS A 79 -10.72 15.50 2.37
CA LYS A 79 -11.59 16.64 2.73
C LYS A 79 -12.79 16.79 1.79
N SER A 80 -12.89 15.95 0.77
CA SER A 80 -13.92 16.04 -0.27
C SER A 80 -15.22 15.33 0.13
N ALA A 81 -16.34 15.80 -0.41
CA ALA A 81 -17.61 15.08 -0.33
C ALA A 81 -17.54 13.77 -1.14
N GLN A 82 -18.44 12.82 -0.84
CA GLN A 82 -18.45 11.51 -1.50
C GLN A 82 -18.66 11.62 -3.02
N GLN A 83 -19.46 12.58 -3.48
CA GLN A 83 -19.66 12.84 -4.91
C GLN A 83 -18.37 13.28 -5.60
N SER A 84 -17.63 14.21 -4.99
CA SER A 84 -16.33 14.67 -5.47
C SER A 84 -15.30 13.53 -5.51
N LEU A 85 -15.32 12.63 -4.53
CA LEU A 85 -14.46 11.43 -4.54
C LEU A 85 -14.78 10.50 -5.72
N ARG A 86 -16.06 10.28 -6.06
CA ARG A 86 -16.43 9.49 -7.24
C ARG A 86 -15.90 10.10 -8.53
N GLN A 87 -16.03 11.42 -8.68
CA GLN A 87 -15.50 12.13 -9.85
C GLN A 87 -13.97 12.06 -9.93
N LEU A 88 -13.27 12.09 -8.79
CA LEU A 88 -11.82 11.88 -8.76
C LEU A 88 -11.43 10.47 -9.20
N HIS A 89 -12.17 9.45 -8.77
CA HIS A 89 -11.98 8.06 -9.23
C HIS A 89 -12.17 7.92 -10.75
N GLU A 90 -13.27 8.47 -11.27
CA GLU A 90 -13.56 8.46 -12.71
C GLU A 90 -12.45 9.16 -13.50
N PHE A 91 -11.99 10.32 -13.02
CA PHE A 91 -10.90 11.05 -13.67
C PHE A 91 -9.58 10.28 -13.65
N VAL A 92 -9.17 9.74 -12.50
CA VAL A 92 -7.94 8.93 -12.36
C VAL A 92 -7.97 7.74 -13.33
N ARG A 93 -9.10 7.04 -13.44
CA ARG A 93 -9.26 5.90 -14.36
C ARG A 93 -9.30 6.28 -15.83
N SER A 94 -9.63 7.53 -16.14
CA SER A 94 -9.62 8.04 -17.52
C SER A 94 -8.24 8.42 -18.02
N LEU A 95 -7.28 8.63 -17.11
CA LEU A 95 -5.92 9.01 -17.47
C LEU A 95 -5.15 7.79 -18.03
N PRO A 96 -4.32 7.97 -19.07
CA PRO A 96 -3.53 6.89 -19.62
C PRO A 96 -2.49 6.41 -18.60
N GLU A 97 -2.34 5.09 -18.45
CA GLU A 97 -1.21 4.54 -17.69
C GLU A 97 0.08 4.63 -18.51
N HIS A 98 1.16 5.08 -17.88
CA HIS A 98 2.50 5.05 -18.46
C HIS A 98 3.32 3.89 -17.89
N PRO A 99 4.20 3.27 -18.69
CA PRO A 99 5.19 2.35 -18.15
C PRO A 99 6.04 3.04 -17.08
N PRO A 100 6.36 2.36 -15.96
CA PRO A 100 7.24 2.95 -14.96
C PRO A 100 8.65 3.12 -15.54
N VAL A 101 9.39 4.09 -15.00
CA VAL A 101 10.82 4.24 -15.29
C VAL A 101 11.55 2.97 -14.88
N TRP A 102 12.41 2.45 -15.76
CA TRP A 102 13.16 1.21 -15.53
C TRP A 102 14.64 1.35 -15.91
N PRO A 103 15.59 0.87 -15.07
CA PRO A 103 15.37 0.31 -13.73
C PRO A 103 14.82 1.38 -12.76
N PRO A 104 14.12 0.98 -11.69
CA PRO A 104 13.63 1.94 -10.70
C PRO A 104 14.81 2.68 -10.07
N ALA A 105 14.61 3.95 -9.74
CA ALA A 105 15.61 4.72 -9.03
C ALA A 105 15.95 4.03 -7.70
N PRO A 106 17.25 3.91 -7.35
CA PRO A 106 17.63 3.28 -6.09
C PRO A 106 17.00 4.04 -4.92
N PRO A 107 16.48 3.35 -3.91
CA PRO A 107 15.91 4.01 -2.75
C PRO A 107 17.01 4.81 -2.03
N HIS A 108 16.67 6.01 -1.56
CA HIS A 108 17.62 6.85 -0.82
C HIS A 108 18.18 6.14 0.41
N HIS A 109 17.36 5.33 1.07
CA HIS A 109 17.74 4.47 2.19
C HIS A 109 17.19 3.08 1.95
N SER A 110 18.02 2.05 2.16
CA SER A 110 17.60 0.65 2.12
C SER A 110 18.03 -0.01 3.43
N TYR A 111 17.05 -0.46 4.21
CA TYR A 111 17.26 -1.24 5.42
C TYR A 111 16.94 -2.71 5.17
N PRO A 112 17.45 -3.64 6.00
CA PRO A 112 16.96 -5.01 5.99
C PRO A 112 15.43 -5.05 6.12
N LEU A 113 14.79 -6.02 5.47
CA LEU A 113 13.34 -6.19 5.49
C LEU A 113 12.84 -6.61 6.88
N GLY A 114 12.64 -5.63 7.75
CA GLY A 114 11.87 -5.75 8.98
C GLY A 114 10.43 -5.26 8.79
N PRO A 115 9.54 -5.47 9.79
CA PRO A 115 8.16 -5.03 9.74
C PRO A 115 7.98 -3.57 9.32
N GLY A 116 8.75 -2.64 9.89
CA GLY A 116 8.67 -1.22 9.56
C GLY A 116 9.08 -0.91 8.12
N GLU A 117 10.14 -1.54 7.62
CA GLU A 117 10.58 -1.40 6.22
C GLU A 117 9.54 -1.94 5.25
N ILE A 118 8.89 -3.08 5.57
CA ILE A 118 7.78 -3.62 4.76
C ILE A 118 6.64 -2.59 4.65
N MET A 119 6.21 -1.99 5.76
CA MET A 119 5.14 -0.97 5.74
C MET A 119 5.49 0.23 4.84
N LEU A 120 6.73 0.70 4.92
CA LEU A 120 7.21 1.82 4.11
C LEU A 120 7.26 1.46 2.61
N ARG A 121 7.68 0.24 2.27
CA ARG A 121 7.67 -0.27 0.89
C ARG A 121 6.26 -0.45 0.33
N LEU A 122 5.30 -0.85 1.16
CA LEU A 122 3.90 -0.92 0.75
C LEU A 122 3.33 0.47 0.41
N LEU A 123 3.74 1.54 1.12
CA LEU A 123 3.38 2.91 0.71
C LEU A 123 3.97 3.28 -0.66
N LEU A 124 5.21 2.86 -0.93
CA LEU A 124 5.83 3.05 -2.24
C LEU A 124 5.04 2.34 -3.36
N ASN A 125 4.45 1.17 -3.10
CA ASN A 125 3.54 0.50 -4.04
C ASN A 125 2.27 1.31 -4.35
N ARG A 126 1.94 2.32 -3.55
CA ARG A 126 0.85 3.27 -3.81
C ARG A 126 1.33 4.58 -4.42
N ASN A 127 2.62 4.70 -4.77
CA ASN A 127 3.25 5.98 -5.07
C ASN A 127 2.96 7.03 -3.96
N ILE A 128 2.99 6.57 -2.70
CA ILE A 128 2.94 7.44 -1.52
C ILE A 128 4.37 7.56 -1.00
N ARG A 129 4.82 8.80 -0.73
CA ARG A 129 6.12 8.99 -0.10
C ARG A 129 6.15 8.26 1.25
N PRO A 130 7.19 7.44 1.51
CA PRO A 130 7.18 6.46 2.58
C PRO A 130 7.08 7.11 3.97
N TYR A 131 7.53 8.35 4.10
CA TYR A 131 7.54 9.07 5.37
C TYR A 131 6.45 10.14 5.44
N SER A 132 5.23 9.82 4.97
CA SER A 132 4.07 10.71 5.05
C SER A 132 3.18 10.38 6.25
N PRO A 133 3.50 10.87 7.48
CA PRO A 133 2.69 10.60 8.67
C PRO A 133 1.28 11.20 8.57
N LYS A 134 1.13 12.28 7.79
CA LYS A 134 -0.12 13.02 7.67
C LYS A 134 -1.23 12.20 7.02
N VAL A 135 -0.92 11.41 6.00
CA VAL A 135 -1.90 10.53 5.35
C VAL A 135 -2.35 9.42 6.31
N LEU A 136 -1.41 8.83 7.06
CA LEU A 136 -1.73 7.82 8.08
C LEU A 136 -2.63 8.39 9.17
N TYR A 137 -2.31 9.57 9.69
CA TYR A 137 -3.12 10.26 10.70
C TYR A 137 -4.52 10.60 10.18
N LEU A 138 -4.62 11.28 9.03
CA LEU A 138 -5.88 11.80 8.51
C LEU A 138 -6.88 10.69 8.11
N ILE A 139 -6.38 9.54 7.66
CA ILE A 139 -7.22 8.49 7.07
C ILE A 139 -7.39 7.30 8.01
N GLY A 140 -6.30 6.89 8.66
CA GLY A 140 -6.21 5.61 9.36
C GLY A 140 -6.05 5.72 10.87
N ASP A 141 -6.26 6.89 11.47
CA ASP A 141 -6.07 7.13 12.91
C ASP A 141 -4.63 6.81 13.39
N GLY A 142 -3.65 7.06 12.51
CA GLY A 142 -2.24 6.87 12.81
C GLY A 142 -1.72 7.87 13.84
N PRO A 143 -0.52 7.66 14.42
CA PRO A 143 0.01 8.55 15.44
C PRO A 143 0.45 9.89 14.85
N VAL A 144 0.28 10.97 15.62
CA VAL A 144 0.79 12.32 15.27
C VAL A 144 2.30 12.34 15.51
N VAL A 145 3.07 12.10 14.45
CA VAL A 145 4.53 12.01 14.52
C VAL A 145 5.20 12.84 13.43
N SER A 146 6.48 13.14 13.63
CA SER A 146 7.29 13.83 12.63
C SER A 146 7.68 12.88 11.49
N TYR A 147 8.15 13.48 10.39
CA TYR A 147 8.77 12.76 9.29
C TYR A 147 9.98 11.91 9.74
N SER A 148 10.82 12.45 10.65
CA SER A 148 11.99 11.73 11.14
C SER A 148 11.61 10.51 11.99
N THR A 149 10.55 10.59 12.78
CA THR A 149 10.01 9.41 13.51
C THR A 149 9.51 8.34 12.53
N MET A 150 8.79 8.72 11.47
CA MET A 150 8.39 7.77 10.42
C MET A 150 9.61 7.12 9.74
N ALA A 151 10.65 7.90 9.44
CA ALA A 151 11.88 7.38 8.85
C ALA A 151 12.61 6.36 9.74
N MET A 152 12.39 6.40 11.07
CA MET A 152 12.97 5.45 12.01
C MET A 152 12.24 4.09 12.06
N LEU A 153 11.12 3.93 11.37
CA LEU A 153 10.45 2.63 11.22
C LEU A 153 11.28 1.64 10.38
N GLY A 154 11.86 2.09 9.26
CA GLY A 154 12.69 1.28 8.37
C GLY A 154 13.86 0.58 9.08
N PRO A 155 14.74 1.31 9.80
CA PRO A 155 15.82 0.71 10.57
C PRO A 155 15.36 0.03 11.87
N GLY A 156 14.06 -0.02 12.17
CA GLY A 156 13.52 -0.62 13.40
C GLY A 156 13.83 0.16 14.68
N ARG A 157 14.24 1.44 14.57
CA ARG A 157 14.56 2.31 15.71
C ARG A 157 13.31 2.90 16.36
N THR A 158 12.21 2.95 15.62
CA THR A 158 10.88 3.21 16.16
C THR A 158 10.06 1.92 16.06
N ARG A 159 9.45 1.52 17.18
CA ARG A 159 8.59 0.32 17.22
C ARG A 159 7.28 0.60 16.51
N LEU A 160 6.80 -0.38 15.75
CA LEU A 160 5.42 -0.38 15.29
C LEU A 160 4.49 -0.56 16.49
N THR A 161 3.45 0.25 16.53
CA THR A 161 2.38 0.21 17.51
C THR A 161 1.11 -0.29 16.81
N PRO A 162 0.09 -0.71 17.56
CA PRO A 162 -1.20 -1.07 16.96
C PRO A 162 -1.81 0.03 16.07
N GLN A 163 -1.65 1.30 16.45
CA GLN A 163 -2.09 2.43 15.64
C GLN A 163 -1.36 2.53 14.30
N TYR A 164 -0.04 2.24 14.26
CA TYR A 164 0.66 2.17 12.98
C TYR A 164 0.07 1.08 12.09
N VAL A 165 -0.09 -0.15 12.62
CA VAL A 165 -0.62 -1.29 11.84
C VAL A 165 -1.99 -0.95 11.25
N THR A 166 -2.93 -0.47 12.06
CA THR A 166 -4.24 -0.05 11.60
C THR A 166 -4.17 1.07 10.56
N ALA A 167 -3.32 2.09 10.78
CA ALA A 167 -3.24 3.21 9.85
C ALA A 167 -2.65 2.82 8.49
N PHE A 168 -1.61 2.00 8.48
CA PHE A 168 -1.05 1.44 7.25
C PHE A 168 -2.08 0.55 6.55
N ALA A 169 -2.71 -0.39 7.25
CA ALA A 169 -3.75 -1.27 6.70
C ALA A 169 -4.86 -0.46 6.02
N THR A 170 -5.34 0.58 6.71
CA THR A 170 -6.39 1.47 6.24
C THR A 170 -5.99 2.23 4.97
N VAL A 171 -4.81 2.85 4.95
CA VAL A 171 -4.34 3.64 3.80
C VAL A 171 -4.01 2.76 2.59
N LEU A 172 -3.49 1.56 2.84
CA LEU A 172 -3.12 0.60 1.81
C LEU A 172 -4.33 -0.18 1.27
N GLY A 173 -5.42 -0.24 2.02
CA GLY A 173 -6.59 -1.09 1.71
C GLY A 173 -6.31 -2.59 1.92
N ILE A 174 -5.42 -2.92 2.85
CA ILE A 174 -5.08 -4.30 3.22
C ILE A 174 -5.84 -4.64 4.52
N PRO A 175 -6.42 -5.84 4.67
CA PRO A 175 -7.02 -6.25 5.94
C PRO A 175 -6.04 -6.09 7.10
N ASP A 176 -6.53 -5.56 8.21
CA ASP A 176 -5.73 -5.29 9.41
C ASP A 176 -5.16 -6.56 10.04
N ASP A 177 -5.92 -7.66 10.05
CA ASP A 177 -5.44 -8.98 10.47
C ASP A 177 -4.23 -9.46 9.64
N ASP A 178 -4.30 -9.28 8.32
CA ASP A 178 -3.23 -9.70 7.40
C ASP A 178 -1.97 -8.85 7.67
N LEU A 179 -2.14 -7.54 7.85
CA LEU A 179 -1.01 -6.65 8.11
C LEU A 179 -0.45 -6.79 9.54
N ALA A 180 -1.30 -7.13 10.52
CA ALA A 180 -0.90 -7.43 11.88
C ALA A 180 -0.04 -8.69 11.94
N ALA A 181 -0.41 -9.74 11.19
CA ALA A 181 0.38 -10.96 11.06
C ALA A 181 1.76 -10.68 10.45
N VAL A 182 1.84 -9.85 9.42
CA VAL A 182 3.11 -9.40 8.82
C VAL A 182 3.94 -8.57 9.81
N ALA A 183 3.28 -7.71 10.59
CA ALA A 183 3.95 -6.82 11.53
C ALA A 183 4.44 -7.52 12.81
N GLY A 184 3.83 -8.65 13.18
CA GLY A 184 3.96 -9.24 14.52
C GLY A 184 3.37 -8.34 15.62
N VAL A 185 2.44 -7.45 15.27
CA VAL A 185 1.81 -6.47 16.17
C VAL A 185 0.32 -6.42 15.86
N ALA A 186 -0.52 -6.57 16.88
CA ALA A 186 -1.97 -6.50 16.73
C ALA A 186 -2.43 -5.14 16.20
N ALA A 187 -3.55 -5.10 15.49
CA ALA A 187 -4.22 -3.87 15.11
C ALA A 187 -4.80 -3.13 16.34
N ALA A 188 -5.00 -1.82 16.22
CA ALA A 188 -5.64 -1.01 17.25
C ALA A 188 -7.11 -1.40 17.43
N THR A 189 -7.57 -1.39 18.69
CA THR A 189 -8.98 -1.56 19.04
C THR A 189 -9.75 -0.26 18.81
N ASP A 190 -10.93 -0.36 18.18
CA ASP A 190 -11.87 0.75 17.92
C ASP A 190 -11.25 2.04 17.32
N PRO A 191 -10.53 1.94 16.19
CA PRO A 191 -9.87 3.08 15.58
C PRO A 191 -10.86 4.10 15.00
N ARG A 192 -10.50 5.39 15.04
CA ARG A 192 -11.30 6.49 14.48
C ARG A 192 -10.99 6.71 13.00
N LEU A 193 -11.32 5.70 12.19
CA LEU A 193 -11.04 5.73 10.76
C LEU A 193 -11.83 6.83 10.05
N HIS A 194 -11.25 7.35 8.97
CA HIS A 194 -11.97 8.27 8.10
C HIS A 194 -13.18 7.56 7.47
N ARG A 195 -14.34 8.25 7.42
CA ARG A 195 -15.61 7.69 6.90
C ARG A 195 -15.51 7.12 5.48
N ASN A 196 -14.61 7.66 4.67
CA ASN A 196 -14.40 7.26 3.26
C ASN A 196 -13.10 6.46 3.06
N HIS A 197 -12.51 5.85 4.11
CA HIS A 197 -11.20 5.20 4.02
C HIS A 197 -11.10 4.15 2.92
N VAL A 198 -12.15 3.34 2.70
CA VAL A 198 -12.18 2.34 1.62
C VAL A 198 -12.01 2.99 0.24
N GLU A 199 -12.74 4.07 -0.02
CA GLU A 199 -12.65 4.78 -1.31
C GLU A 199 -11.32 5.51 -1.47
N LEU A 200 -10.73 6.00 -0.38
CA LEU A 200 -9.40 6.62 -0.40
C LEU A 200 -8.30 5.60 -0.67
N ALA A 201 -8.38 4.40 -0.10
CA ALA A 201 -7.45 3.31 -0.38
C ALA A 201 -7.53 2.85 -1.84
N ARG A 202 -8.75 2.72 -2.39
CA ARG A 202 -8.95 2.45 -3.82
C ARG A 202 -8.36 3.54 -4.69
N LEU A 203 -8.56 4.82 -4.32
CA LEU A 203 -8.00 5.95 -5.07
C LEU A 203 -6.48 5.89 -5.07
N ALA A 204 -5.88 5.50 -3.93
CA ALA A 204 -4.45 5.32 -3.82
C ALA A 204 -3.92 4.24 -4.76
N TRP A 205 -4.64 3.13 -4.88
CA TRP A 205 -4.28 2.04 -5.79
C TRP A 205 -4.42 2.44 -7.27
N ASP A 206 -5.55 3.04 -7.64
CA ASP A 206 -5.84 3.42 -9.02
C ASP A 206 -4.85 4.52 -9.50
N ALA A 207 -4.48 5.46 -8.63
CA ALA A 207 -3.56 6.55 -8.97
C ALA A 207 -2.07 6.16 -8.92
N ARG A 208 -1.70 4.95 -8.45
CA ARG A 208 -0.31 4.59 -8.17
C ARG A 208 0.61 4.64 -9.39
N ARG A 209 0.07 4.50 -10.60
CA ARG A 209 0.82 4.49 -11.86
C ARG A 209 0.87 5.85 -12.57
N LEU A 210 0.23 6.87 -11.99
CA LEU A 210 0.20 8.20 -12.57
C LEU A 210 1.54 8.93 -12.37
N THR A 211 1.95 9.70 -13.38
CA THR A 211 3.15 10.55 -13.30
C THR A 211 2.93 11.76 -12.40
N SER A 212 4.00 12.53 -12.12
CA SER A 212 3.92 13.77 -11.36
C SER A 212 2.93 14.76 -11.99
N GLU A 213 2.96 14.89 -13.32
CA GLU A 213 2.12 15.80 -14.10
C GLU A 213 0.65 15.37 -14.01
N GLN A 214 0.37 14.09 -14.23
CA GLN A 214 -0.98 13.54 -14.08
C GLN A 214 -1.53 13.74 -12.66
N LEU A 215 -0.69 13.53 -11.64
CA LEU A 215 -1.08 13.78 -10.25
C LEU A 215 -1.33 15.28 -9.96
N SER A 216 -0.64 16.19 -10.66
CA SER A 216 -0.95 17.62 -10.61
C SER A 216 -2.36 17.91 -11.14
N GLU A 217 -2.73 17.32 -12.27
CA GLU A 217 -4.07 17.48 -12.86
C GLU A 217 -5.16 16.93 -11.93
N VAL A 218 -4.92 15.78 -11.31
CA VAL A 218 -5.83 15.19 -10.31
C VAL A 218 -5.99 16.12 -9.11
N LEU A 219 -4.90 16.74 -8.63
CA LEU A 219 -4.95 17.73 -7.56
C LEU A 219 -5.75 18.98 -7.95
N ASP A 220 -5.59 19.46 -9.17
CA ASP A 220 -6.33 20.62 -9.67
C ASP A 220 -7.82 20.33 -9.82
N LEU A 221 -8.20 19.12 -10.23
CA LEU A 221 -9.59 18.68 -10.15
C LEU A 221 -10.07 18.62 -8.70
N ALA A 222 -9.31 18.01 -7.79
CA ALA A 222 -9.70 17.89 -6.38
C ALA A 222 -9.94 19.25 -5.71
N ARG A 223 -9.18 20.28 -6.09
CA ARG A 223 -9.38 21.67 -5.63
C ARG A 223 -10.66 22.30 -6.18
N ARG A 224 -11.02 22.03 -7.43
CA ARG A 224 -12.25 22.54 -8.07
C ARG A 224 -13.52 21.90 -7.55
N LEU A 225 -13.43 20.68 -7.04
CA LEU A 225 -14.57 19.90 -6.53
C LEU A 225 -14.84 20.09 -5.02
N ARG A 226 -14.16 21.03 -4.37
CA ARG A 226 -14.43 21.46 -2.99
C ARG A 226 -15.54 22.48 -2.93
#